data_AF-A0A7J8IDP1-F1
#
_entry.id   AF-A0A7J8IDP1-F1
#
_cell.length_a   1.000
_cell.length_b   1.000
_cell.length_c   1.000
_cell.angle_alpha   90.00
_cell.angle_beta   90.00
_cell.angle_gamma   90.00
#
_symmetry.space_group_name_H-M   'P 1'
#
loop_
_entity.id
_entity.type
_entity.pdbx_description
1 polymer ?
#
loop_
_entity_poly.entity_id
_entity_poly.type
_entity_poly.pdbx_seq_one_letter_code
_entity_poly.pdbx_strand_id
1 'polypeptide(L)'
;MAILGVQLVVTLLTATLMHRLAPHCSFARWLLCNGSLFRYKQPSEEELRALAGRQRPRGRKDRWANGYSEEKTLCVPRDAPFQLQTCPLTAVDALVLRFFLEYQWFVDFAVYSGGVYLFTEAYYYVLGPARETNIAVFWCLLTIAFSIKVFLTVTRLYFSAKDQGERSVCLTFAFLFLLLAMLVQVVPEETLELGLEPGLASMTQNLEPLLKMQGWDWMLPLVKLVIRVGLSVLGSMLGAFLTFPGLRLAQTHRDALTMSEDRPMLQFLLHTSFLSPLFILWLWAKPIARNFLYRAPLGGTPFFLLSDSAFDSLRLWVLVALCLLRLAVIRPHLQAYLCLAKARVEQLRREAGRIEACEIQRRVVRVYCYLTVVSLQYLTPLILTLNCTLLLKTLGGYSWGLGPALPLSPVLTAAQDGPMGPKEDEAQQAVAQITGALGGVLTPFFLRGILAFLIWWTAACQLLSSLFGLYFHQHLAGS
;
A
#
# COMPACT_ATOMS: atom_id res chain seq x y z
N MET A 1 10.39 24.65 -34.04
CA MET A 1 10.92 24.35 -32.70
C MET A 1 9.78 24.07 -31.74
N ALA A 2 9.41 22.80 -31.57
CA ALA A 2 8.67 22.33 -30.40
C ALA A 2 9.59 21.28 -29.76
N ILE A 3 10.57 21.75 -28.99
CA ILE A 3 11.68 20.93 -28.48
C ILE A 3 11.26 20.12 -27.25
N LEU A 4 10.09 20.40 -26.66
CA LEU A 4 9.48 19.59 -25.59
C LEU A 4 8.16 18.98 -26.05
N GLY A 5 8.06 17.65 -26.01
CA GLY A 5 6.79 16.93 -26.19
C GLY A 5 5.77 17.32 -25.13
N VAL A 6 4.47 17.23 -25.46
CA VAL A 6 3.38 17.73 -24.60
C VAL A 6 3.42 17.08 -23.21
N GLN A 7 3.74 15.78 -23.16
CA GLN A 7 3.88 15.04 -21.91
C GLN A 7 5.01 15.56 -21.01
N LEU A 8 6.11 16.02 -21.60
CA LEU A 8 7.24 16.57 -20.83
C LEU A 8 6.85 17.92 -20.22
N VAL A 9 6.11 18.75 -20.97
CA VAL A 9 5.55 20.01 -20.46
C VAL A 9 4.61 19.74 -19.28
N VAL A 10 3.72 18.76 -19.39
CA VAL A 10 2.80 18.39 -18.30
C VAL A 10 3.55 17.81 -17.10
N THR A 11 4.62 17.07 -17.32
CA THR A 11 5.48 16.57 -16.24
C THR A 11 6.18 17.71 -15.50
N LEU A 12 6.75 18.68 -16.23
CA LEU A 12 7.38 19.86 -15.64
C LEU A 12 6.35 20.75 -14.91
N LEU A 13 5.17 20.93 -15.51
CA LEU A 13 4.05 21.64 -14.88
C LEU A 13 3.62 20.93 -13.60
N THR A 14 3.48 19.61 -13.61
CA THR A 14 3.07 18.85 -12.42
C THR A 14 4.14 18.89 -11.34
N ALA A 15 5.42 18.80 -11.70
CA ALA A 15 6.52 18.93 -10.74
C ALA A 15 6.58 20.33 -10.11
N THR A 16 6.37 21.38 -10.91
CA THR A 16 6.32 22.77 -10.40
C THR A 16 5.07 23.02 -9.55
N LEU A 17 3.91 22.50 -9.95
CA LEU A 17 2.69 22.51 -9.15
C LEU A 17 2.90 21.79 -7.82
N MET A 18 3.51 20.60 -7.82
CA MET A 18 3.81 19.88 -6.59
C MET A 18 4.71 20.71 -5.66
N HIS A 19 5.76 21.35 -6.19
CA HIS A 19 6.66 22.16 -5.37
C HIS A 19 5.99 23.47 -4.86
N ARG A 20 5.11 24.09 -5.64
CA ARG A 20 4.49 25.39 -5.32
C ARG A 20 3.20 25.26 -4.52
N LEU A 21 2.39 24.23 -4.78
CA LEU A 21 1.09 24.00 -4.16
C LEU A 21 1.15 23.09 -2.94
N ALA A 22 2.21 22.31 -2.74
CA ALA A 22 2.39 21.51 -1.52
C ALA A 22 2.12 22.25 -0.18
N PRO A 23 2.47 23.54 0.00
CA PRO A 23 2.12 24.25 1.24
C PRO A 23 0.63 24.63 1.33
N HIS A 24 -0.05 24.88 0.21
CA HIS A 24 -1.40 25.46 0.16
C HIS A 24 -2.52 24.41 -0.03
N CYS A 25 -2.32 23.45 -0.92
CA CYS A 25 -3.28 22.41 -1.27
C CYS A 25 -2.62 21.04 -1.15
N SER A 26 -2.95 20.31 -0.08
CA SER A 26 -2.45 18.96 0.16
C SER A 26 -3.62 18.01 0.42
N PHE A 27 -3.75 16.98 -0.41
CA PHE A 27 -4.76 15.94 -0.26
C PHE A 27 -4.50 15.15 1.03
N ALA A 28 -3.24 14.89 1.35
CA ALA A 28 -2.84 14.23 2.59
C ALA A 28 -3.28 15.02 3.83
N ARG A 29 -3.11 16.35 3.81
CA ARG A 29 -3.58 17.23 4.89
C ARG A 29 -5.10 17.25 4.97
N TRP A 30 -5.79 17.34 3.83
CA TRP A 30 -7.25 17.27 3.80
C TRP A 30 -7.79 15.94 4.35
N LEU A 31 -7.12 14.83 4.06
CA LEU A 31 -7.51 13.50 4.51
C LEU A 31 -7.50 13.39 6.05
N LEU A 32 -6.52 14.02 6.71
CA LEU A 32 -6.41 14.02 8.17
C LEU A 32 -7.15 15.19 8.85
N CYS A 33 -7.12 16.39 8.28
CA CYS A 33 -7.45 17.65 8.97
C CYS A 33 -8.77 18.31 8.53
N ASN A 34 -9.63 17.64 7.75
CA ASN A 34 -10.92 18.21 7.33
C ASN A 34 -11.99 18.25 8.44
N GLY A 35 -11.60 18.31 9.72
CA GLY A 35 -12.50 18.37 10.87
C GLY A 35 -13.30 17.12 11.20
N SER A 36 -13.24 16.06 10.38
CA SER A 36 -13.99 14.81 10.59
C SER A 36 -13.32 13.83 11.56
N LEU A 37 -12.03 14.00 11.84
CA LEU A 37 -11.28 13.15 12.77
C LEU A 37 -11.17 13.83 14.13
N PHE A 38 -11.50 13.08 15.18
CA PHE A 38 -11.47 13.55 16.56
C PHE A 38 -10.40 12.79 17.34
N ARG A 39 -9.42 13.54 17.88
CA ARG A 39 -8.40 13.03 18.79
C ARG A 39 -8.83 13.23 20.24
N TYR A 40 -8.33 12.37 21.12
CA TYR A 40 -8.47 12.59 22.56
C TYR A 40 -7.38 13.56 23.04
N LYS A 41 -7.78 14.58 23.78
CA LYS A 41 -6.87 15.48 24.47
C LYS A 41 -6.15 14.72 25.59
N GLN A 42 -4.89 15.06 25.78
CA GLN A 42 -4.13 14.64 26.95
C GLN A 42 -4.79 15.27 28.19
N PRO A 43 -5.05 14.50 29.27
CA PRO A 43 -5.56 15.06 30.52
C PRO A 43 -4.57 16.10 31.05
N SER A 44 -5.07 17.28 31.42
CA SER A 44 -4.22 18.35 31.97
C SER A 44 -3.66 17.93 33.33
N GLU A 45 -2.48 18.44 33.69
CA GLU A 45 -1.94 18.16 35.03
C GLU A 45 -2.86 18.66 36.15
N GLU A 46 -3.66 19.69 35.90
CA GLU A 46 -4.64 20.23 36.84
C GLU A 46 -5.80 19.24 37.08
N GLU A 47 -6.35 18.66 36.02
CA GLU A 47 -7.36 17.60 36.12
C GLU A 47 -6.79 16.35 36.79
N LEU A 48 -5.54 15.98 36.46
CA LEU A 48 -4.86 14.84 37.09
C LEU A 48 -4.54 15.10 38.57
N ARG A 49 -4.20 16.34 38.95
CA ARG A 49 -3.98 16.74 40.35
C ARG A 49 -5.29 16.76 41.13
N ALA A 50 -6.39 17.19 40.52
CA ALA A 50 -7.72 17.14 41.13
C ALA A 50 -8.15 15.69 41.42
N LEU A 51 -7.85 14.76 40.50
CA LEU A 51 -8.19 13.34 40.62
C LEU A 51 -7.22 12.53 41.51
N ALA A 52 -5.99 13.02 41.73
CA ALA A 52 -5.01 12.38 42.62
C ALA A 52 -5.43 12.40 44.10
N GLY A 53 -6.34 13.28 44.49
CA GLY A 53 -6.70 13.55 45.88
C GLY A 53 -5.56 14.17 46.69
N ARG A 54 -5.83 14.60 47.93
CA ARG A 54 -4.77 15.07 48.84
C ARG A 54 -3.76 13.95 49.08
N GLN A 55 -2.51 14.13 48.62
CA GLN A 55 -1.41 13.24 49.03
C GLN A 55 -1.36 13.22 50.56
N ARG A 56 -1.45 12.03 51.19
CA ARG A 56 -1.32 11.90 52.64
C ARG A 56 0.01 12.56 53.07
N PRO A 57 0.01 13.52 54.02
CA PRO A 57 1.24 14.13 54.48
C PRO A 57 2.11 13.03 55.12
N ARG A 58 3.28 12.76 54.53
CA ARG A 58 4.28 11.89 55.18
C ARG A 58 4.63 12.53 56.52
N GLY A 59 4.57 11.72 57.58
CA GLY A 59 4.92 12.11 58.93
C GLY A 59 6.32 12.72 58.99
N ARG A 60 6.53 13.60 59.97
CA ARG A 60 7.69 14.48 60.22
C ARG A 60 9.10 13.84 60.11
N LYS A 61 9.22 12.52 59.97
CA LYS A 61 10.46 11.74 59.99
C LYS A 61 11.19 11.65 58.62
N ASP A 62 10.51 11.92 57.51
CA ASP A 62 11.11 11.82 56.14
C ASP A 62 11.72 13.12 55.61
N ARG A 63 11.66 14.23 56.37
CA ARG A 63 12.10 15.55 55.87
C ARG A 63 13.62 15.75 55.85
N TRP A 64 14.40 14.85 56.45
CA TRP A 64 15.83 15.06 56.69
C TRP A 64 16.76 14.27 55.74
N ALA A 65 16.23 13.50 54.78
CA ALA A 65 17.05 12.61 53.95
C ALA A 65 17.22 13.02 52.47
N ASN A 66 16.42 13.93 51.90
CA ASN A 66 16.48 14.19 50.45
C ASN A 66 16.83 15.64 50.11
N GLY A 67 18.13 15.90 49.91
CA GLY A 67 18.70 17.13 49.35
C GLY A 67 18.77 17.15 47.81
N TYR A 68 17.96 16.33 47.13
CA TYR A 68 17.82 16.36 45.67
C TYR A 68 16.32 16.28 45.37
N SER A 69 15.71 17.41 45.00
CA SER A 69 14.32 17.42 44.52
C SER A 69 14.29 16.76 43.15
N GLU A 70 14.10 15.45 43.10
CA GLU A 70 13.34 14.87 42.00
C GLU A 70 11.94 15.47 42.08
N GLU A 71 11.51 16.19 41.03
CA GLU A 71 10.12 16.62 40.85
C GLU A 71 9.21 15.44 41.16
N LYS A 72 8.47 15.56 42.26
CA LYS A 72 7.66 14.47 42.80
C LYS A 72 6.62 14.06 41.75
N THR A 73 6.82 12.94 41.07
CA THR A 73 5.96 12.50 39.97
C THR A 73 4.52 12.35 40.46
N LEU A 74 3.58 12.98 39.74
CA LEU A 74 2.17 13.01 40.12
C LEU A 74 1.56 11.61 39.93
N CYS A 75 1.34 10.86 41.01
CA CYS A 75 0.70 9.55 40.94
C CYS A 75 -0.81 9.65 41.16
N VAL A 76 -1.59 9.14 40.21
CA VAL A 76 -3.06 9.13 40.24
C VAL A 76 -3.55 7.68 40.42
N PRO A 77 -4.62 7.44 41.21
CA PRO A 77 -5.26 6.12 41.26
C PRO A 77 -5.76 5.70 39.88
N ARG A 78 -5.54 4.43 39.52
CA ARG A 78 -5.97 3.86 38.23
C ARG A 78 -7.49 3.89 38.04
N ASP A 79 -8.25 3.76 39.12
CA ASP A 79 -9.72 3.68 39.10
C ASP A 79 -10.42 5.03 38.91
N ALA A 80 -9.67 6.14 38.87
CA ALA A 80 -10.23 7.49 38.81
C ALA A 80 -11.05 7.71 37.52
N PRO A 81 -12.20 8.41 37.61
CA PRO A 81 -13.06 8.65 36.45
C PRO A 81 -12.46 9.73 35.53
N PHE A 82 -11.53 9.35 34.66
CA PHE A 82 -11.01 10.24 33.62
C PHE A 82 -12.02 10.33 32.47
N GLN A 83 -12.60 11.51 32.23
CA GLN A 83 -13.32 11.79 30.99
C GLN A 83 -12.36 12.42 29.98
N LEU A 84 -11.92 11.65 28.98
CA LEU A 84 -11.06 12.17 27.92
C LEU A 84 -11.89 13.08 27.00
N GLN A 85 -11.55 14.36 26.97
CA GLN A 85 -12.17 15.30 26.03
C GLN A 85 -11.70 15.01 24.60
N THR A 86 -12.60 15.16 23.63
CA THR A 86 -12.27 15.04 22.20
C THR A 86 -12.05 16.41 21.58
N CYS A 87 -11.15 16.49 20.60
CA CYS A 87 -10.91 17.68 19.80
C CYS A 87 -10.71 17.34 18.33
N PRO A 88 -11.18 18.19 17.40
CA PRO A 88 -10.95 17.99 15.97
C PRO A 88 -9.47 18.10 15.66
N LEU A 89 -9.01 17.31 14.69
CA LEU A 89 -7.63 17.35 14.22
C LEU A 89 -7.40 18.58 13.34
N THR A 90 -6.52 19.48 13.77
CA THR A 90 -6.15 20.70 13.03
C THR A 90 -4.83 20.54 12.28
N ALA A 91 -4.62 21.36 11.25
CA ALA A 91 -3.40 21.33 10.45
C ALA A 91 -2.12 21.65 11.26
N VAL A 92 -2.24 22.51 12.28
CA VAL A 92 -1.12 22.88 13.17
C VAL A 92 -0.75 21.70 14.07
N ASP A 93 -1.76 21.04 14.65
CA ASP A 93 -1.55 19.86 15.49
C ASP A 93 -0.93 18.69 14.72
N ALA A 94 -1.20 18.60 13.41
CA ALA A 94 -0.69 17.55 12.55
C ALA A 94 0.82 17.62 12.31
N LEU A 95 1.45 18.79 12.43
CA LEU A 95 2.89 18.96 12.27
C LEU A 95 3.70 18.22 13.35
N VAL A 96 3.10 17.98 14.52
CA VAL A 96 3.71 17.24 15.64
C VAL A 96 3.67 15.72 15.40
N LEU A 97 2.92 15.25 14.39
CA LEU A 97 2.81 13.83 14.07
C LEU A 97 4.12 13.30 13.50
N ARG A 98 4.47 12.07 13.90
CA ARG A 98 5.72 11.44 13.48
C ARG A 98 5.69 11.15 11.97
N PHE A 99 6.74 11.53 11.23
CA PHE A 99 6.78 11.36 9.76
C PHE A 99 5.67 12.11 8.99
N PHE A 100 5.08 13.18 9.55
CA PHE A 100 4.02 13.93 8.86
C PHE A 100 4.45 14.48 7.50
N LEU A 101 5.67 15.04 7.40
CA LEU A 101 6.17 15.58 6.13
C LEU A 101 6.36 14.48 5.07
N GLU A 102 6.90 13.33 5.46
CA GLU A 102 7.04 12.17 4.56
C GLU A 102 5.68 11.63 4.12
N TYR A 103 4.72 11.56 5.04
CA TYR A 103 3.34 11.20 4.76
C TYR A 103 2.70 12.16 3.76
N GLN A 104 2.79 13.47 4.03
CA GLN A 104 2.19 14.50 3.19
C GLN A 104 2.72 14.40 1.77
N TRP A 105 4.05 14.34 1.65
CA TRP A 105 4.72 14.27 0.37
C TRP A 105 4.39 12.99 -0.42
N PHE A 106 4.41 11.82 0.22
CA PHE A 106 4.14 10.55 -0.47
C PHE A 106 2.70 10.46 -0.98
N VAL A 107 1.73 10.83 -0.15
CA VAL A 107 0.30 10.77 -0.51
C VAL A 107 -0.02 11.80 -1.59
N ASP A 108 0.48 13.02 -1.46
CA ASP A 108 0.29 14.04 -2.50
C ASP A 108 0.96 13.63 -3.82
N PHE A 109 2.18 13.09 -3.78
CA PHE A 109 2.87 12.57 -4.95
C PHE A 109 2.06 11.48 -5.67
N ALA A 110 1.44 10.55 -4.92
CA ALA A 110 0.59 9.52 -5.51
C ALA A 110 -0.65 10.09 -6.22
N VAL A 111 -1.25 11.16 -5.67
CA VAL A 111 -2.37 11.86 -6.30
C VAL A 111 -1.93 12.57 -7.58
N TYR A 112 -0.79 13.27 -7.55
CA TYR A 112 -0.23 13.90 -8.75
C TYR A 112 0.13 12.87 -9.83
N SER A 113 0.74 11.74 -9.46
CA SER A 113 1.03 10.62 -10.35
C SER A 113 -0.24 10.08 -11.03
N GLY A 114 -1.31 9.86 -10.26
CA GLY A 114 -2.61 9.47 -10.80
C GLY A 114 -3.21 10.52 -11.74
N GLY A 115 -3.06 11.81 -11.41
CA GLY A 115 -3.48 12.92 -12.28
C GLY A 115 -2.72 12.97 -13.60
N VAL A 116 -1.39 12.80 -13.58
CA VAL A 116 -0.56 12.71 -14.79
C VAL A 116 -0.97 11.52 -15.64
N TYR A 117 -1.26 10.38 -15.02
CA TYR A 117 -1.73 9.19 -15.72
C TYR A 117 -3.08 9.42 -16.40
N LEU A 118 -4.07 9.96 -15.69
CA LEU A 118 -5.39 10.27 -16.25
C LEU A 118 -5.30 11.30 -17.38
N PHE A 119 -4.47 12.34 -17.21
CA PHE A 119 -4.21 13.31 -18.28
C PHE A 119 -3.61 12.62 -19.51
N THR A 120 -2.61 11.77 -19.29
CA THR A 120 -1.92 11.05 -20.38
C THR A 120 -2.87 10.11 -21.12
N GLU A 121 -3.76 9.42 -20.40
CA GLU A 121 -4.80 8.59 -21.01
C GLU A 121 -5.80 9.42 -21.82
N ALA A 122 -6.27 10.54 -21.29
CA ALA A 122 -7.16 11.44 -22.02
C ALA A 122 -6.48 12.03 -23.27
N TYR A 123 -5.21 12.39 -23.15
CA TYR A 123 -4.38 12.88 -24.25
C TYR A 123 -4.23 11.83 -25.36
N TYR A 124 -3.91 10.58 -25.01
CA TYR A 124 -3.83 9.50 -25.98
C TYR A 124 -5.18 9.16 -26.62
N TYR A 125 -6.27 9.23 -25.86
CA TYR A 125 -7.63 8.99 -26.38
C TYR A 125 -8.06 10.05 -27.40
N VAL A 126 -7.74 11.33 -27.17
CA VAL A 126 -8.20 12.44 -28.03
C VAL A 126 -7.30 12.65 -29.24
N LEU A 127 -5.97 12.58 -29.07
CA LEU A 127 -5.01 13.00 -30.11
C LEU A 127 -4.31 11.85 -30.83
N GLY A 128 -4.39 10.62 -30.29
CA GLY A 128 -3.71 9.44 -30.85
C GLY A 128 -2.22 9.61 -31.23
N PRO A 129 -1.37 10.37 -30.50
CA PRO A 129 -0.01 10.63 -30.95
C PRO A 129 0.86 9.38 -30.81
N ALA A 130 1.25 8.79 -31.94
CA ALA A 130 2.01 7.53 -32.01
C ALA A 130 3.50 7.64 -31.66
N ARG A 131 4.06 8.85 -31.42
CA ARG A 131 5.52 9.07 -31.34
C ARG A 131 6.05 9.58 -30.00
N GLU A 132 5.22 9.80 -28.98
CA GLU A 132 5.68 10.27 -27.65
C GLU A 132 5.82 9.11 -26.65
N THR A 133 6.92 9.10 -25.90
CA THR A 133 7.16 8.14 -24.80
C THR A 133 6.21 8.40 -23.65
N ASN A 134 5.47 7.39 -23.20
CA ASN A 134 4.47 7.54 -22.14
C ASN A 134 5.14 7.85 -20.78
N ILE A 135 5.24 9.14 -20.43
CA ILE A 135 5.89 9.60 -19.20
C ILE A 135 5.11 9.16 -17.95
N ALA A 136 3.81 8.90 -18.05
CA ALA A 136 3.01 8.44 -16.91
C ALA A 136 3.47 7.08 -16.37
N VAL A 137 4.08 6.23 -17.20
CA VAL A 137 4.73 4.97 -16.77
C VAL A 137 5.84 5.27 -15.76
N PHE A 138 6.66 6.30 -16.00
CA PHE A 138 7.73 6.69 -15.09
C PHE A 138 7.19 7.18 -13.74
N TRP A 139 6.13 7.99 -13.74
CA TRP A 139 5.47 8.44 -12.50
C TRP A 139 4.90 7.27 -11.70
N CYS A 140 4.27 6.29 -12.37
CA CYS A 140 3.76 5.09 -11.71
C CYS A 140 4.89 4.25 -11.12
N LEU A 141 5.98 4.01 -11.87
CA LEU A 141 7.16 3.29 -11.36
C LEU A 141 7.80 4.00 -10.17
N LEU A 142 7.90 5.33 -10.22
CA LEU A 142 8.44 6.12 -9.12
C LEU A 142 7.53 6.04 -7.88
N THR A 143 6.20 6.00 -8.08
CA THR A 143 5.23 5.78 -7.01
C THR A 143 5.38 4.40 -6.35
N ILE A 144 5.64 3.35 -7.14
CA ILE A 144 5.94 2.01 -6.63
C ILE A 144 7.25 2.03 -5.82
N ALA A 145 8.31 2.68 -6.32
CA ALA A 145 9.57 2.81 -5.61
C ALA A 145 9.41 3.54 -4.26
N PHE A 146 8.63 4.62 -4.23
CA PHE A 146 8.31 5.31 -2.97
C PHE A 146 7.44 4.47 -2.04
N SER A 147 6.55 3.64 -2.57
CA SER A 147 5.78 2.70 -1.74
C SER A 147 6.70 1.69 -1.03
N ILE A 148 7.70 1.15 -1.75
CA ILE A 148 8.73 0.28 -1.17
C ILE A 148 9.55 1.03 -0.11
N LYS A 149 9.96 2.28 -0.38
CA LYS A 149 10.65 3.13 0.61
C LYS A 149 9.81 3.30 1.88
N VAL A 150 8.52 3.60 1.76
CA VAL A 150 7.62 3.77 2.91
C VAL A 150 7.50 2.47 3.69
N PHE A 151 7.35 1.32 3.03
CA PHE A 151 7.34 0.02 3.71
C PHE A 151 8.63 -0.26 4.48
N LEU A 152 9.79 0.06 3.90
CA LEU A 152 11.08 -0.06 4.58
C LEU A 152 11.18 0.88 5.79
N THR A 153 10.75 2.13 5.67
CA THR A 153 10.74 3.10 6.78
C THR A 153 9.87 2.61 7.93
N VAL A 154 8.65 2.16 7.62
CA VAL A 154 7.70 1.63 8.62
C VAL A 154 8.23 0.35 9.26
N THR A 155 8.80 -0.56 8.48
CA THR A 155 9.39 -1.81 8.99
C THR A 155 10.59 -1.51 9.89
N ARG A 156 11.48 -0.61 9.47
CA ARG A 156 12.62 -0.16 10.29
C ARG A 156 12.18 0.42 11.62
N LEU A 157 11.05 1.13 11.66
CA LEU A 157 10.49 1.66 12.91
C LEU A 157 10.16 0.53 13.90
N TYR A 158 9.56 -0.57 13.42
CA TYR A 158 9.26 -1.76 14.24
C TYR A 158 10.53 -2.49 14.69
N PHE A 159 11.50 -2.66 13.78
CA PHE A 159 12.77 -3.27 14.13
C PHE A 159 13.61 -2.40 15.09
N SER A 160 13.36 -1.10 15.17
CA SER A 160 14.02 -0.20 16.12
C SER A 160 13.35 -0.16 17.48
N ALA A 161 12.10 -0.65 17.61
CA ALA A 161 11.40 -0.72 18.89
C ALA A 161 12.10 -1.73 19.83
N LYS A 162 12.12 -1.45 21.14
CA LYS A 162 12.77 -2.29 22.16
C LYS A 162 12.06 -3.64 22.35
N ASP A 163 10.83 -3.78 21.87
CA ASP A 163 10.02 -4.97 22.07
C ASP A 163 10.47 -6.10 21.14
N GLN A 164 11.13 -7.11 21.73
CA GLN A 164 11.65 -8.28 21.00
C GLN A 164 10.56 -9.04 20.23
N GLY A 165 9.31 -8.99 20.72
CA GLY A 165 8.17 -9.68 20.12
C GLY A 165 7.74 -9.14 18.75
N GLU A 166 7.85 -7.83 18.49
CA GLU A 166 7.46 -7.28 17.18
C GLU A 166 8.42 -7.79 16.08
N ARG A 167 9.70 -7.89 16.40
CA ARG A 167 10.74 -8.36 15.46
C ARG A 167 10.55 -9.83 15.12
N SER A 168 10.29 -10.66 16.13
CA SER A 168 10.08 -12.10 15.91
C SER A 168 8.85 -12.35 15.07
N VAL A 169 7.72 -11.70 15.36
CA VAL A 169 6.48 -11.83 14.57
C VAL A 169 6.74 -11.45 13.10
N CYS A 170 7.40 -10.33 12.84
CA CYS A 170 7.72 -9.92 11.47
C CYS A 170 8.57 -10.95 10.73
N LEU A 171 9.58 -11.54 11.37
CA LEU A 171 10.46 -12.55 10.78
C LEU A 171 9.72 -13.88 10.55
N THR A 172 8.86 -14.30 11.49
CA THR A 172 8.05 -15.51 11.32
C THR A 172 7.11 -15.38 10.13
N PHE A 173 6.44 -14.23 9.98
CA PHE A 173 5.61 -13.99 8.80
C PHE A 173 6.43 -13.90 7.52
N ALA A 174 7.63 -13.30 7.53
CA ALA A 174 8.51 -13.29 6.37
C ALA A 174 8.83 -14.72 5.88
N PHE A 175 9.15 -15.64 6.80
CA PHE A 175 9.41 -17.04 6.47
C PHE A 175 8.14 -17.76 5.97
N LEU A 176 7.00 -17.55 6.63
CA LEU A 176 5.72 -18.11 6.21
C LEU A 176 5.33 -17.65 4.79
N PHE A 177 5.46 -16.35 4.51
CA PHE A 177 5.21 -15.80 3.18
C PHE A 177 6.22 -16.25 2.13
N LEU A 178 7.48 -16.53 2.51
CA LEU A 178 8.44 -17.14 1.60
C LEU A 178 7.96 -18.53 1.13
N LEU A 179 7.53 -19.38 2.06
CA LEU A 179 7.02 -20.71 1.74
C LEU A 179 5.76 -20.63 0.88
N LEU A 180 4.83 -19.74 1.21
CA LEU A 180 3.62 -19.53 0.42
C LEU A 180 3.92 -18.97 -0.97
N ALA A 181 4.89 -18.06 -1.11
CA ALA A 181 5.28 -17.49 -2.40
C ALA A 181 5.92 -18.55 -3.32
N MET A 182 6.71 -19.45 -2.74
CA MET A 182 7.24 -20.63 -3.46
C MET A 182 6.11 -21.56 -3.89
N LEU A 183 5.15 -21.84 -3.01
CA LEU A 183 4.01 -22.72 -3.32
C LEU A 183 3.14 -22.15 -4.45
N VAL A 184 2.82 -20.85 -4.40
CA VAL A 184 1.99 -20.20 -5.43
C VAL A 184 2.66 -20.23 -6.81
N GLN A 185 3.99 -20.18 -6.89
CA GLN A 185 4.70 -20.30 -8.17
C GLN A 185 4.70 -21.73 -8.76
N VAL A 186 4.35 -22.74 -7.97
CA VAL A 186 4.19 -24.13 -8.42
C VAL A 186 2.75 -24.40 -8.89
N VAL A 187 1.79 -23.53 -8.51
CA VAL A 187 0.39 -23.67 -8.90
C VAL A 187 0.25 -23.52 -10.42
N PRO A 188 -0.41 -24.47 -11.11
CA PRO A 188 -0.52 -24.43 -12.56
C PRO A 188 -1.39 -23.25 -13.01
N GLU A 189 -1.07 -22.69 -14.18
CA GLU A 189 -1.81 -21.56 -14.74
C GLU A 189 -3.28 -21.88 -15.06
N GLU A 190 -3.65 -23.17 -15.14
CA GLU A 190 -5.05 -23.61 -15.27
C GLU A 190 -5.91 -23.33 -14.05
N THR A 191 -5.28 -23.08 -12.90
CA THR A 191 -5.97 -22.68 -11.69
C THR A 191 -5.77 -21.20 -11.39
N LEU A 192 -4.58 -20.64 -11.66
CA LEU A 192 -4.22 -19.27 -11.34
C LEU A 192 -3.62 -18.51 -12.54
N GLU A 193 -4.37 -17.54 -13.07
CA GLU A 193 -4.00 -16.75 -14.27
C GLU A 193 -3.00 -15.62 -14.01
N LEU A 194 -1.88 -15.91 -13.38
CA LEU A 194 -0.85 -14.87 -13.20
C LEU A 194 -0.17 -14.52 -14.52
N GLY A 195 0.00 -15.49 -15.44
CA GLY A 195 0.71 -15.29 -16.71
C GLY A 195 2.23 -15.22 -16.52
N LEU A 196 2.75 -15.87 -15.49
CA LEU A 196 4.19 -15.94 -15.19
C LEU A 196 4.90 -16.93 -16.12
N GLU A 197 4.28 -18.07 -16.43
CA GLU A 197 4.86 -19.07 -17.34
C GLU A 197 4.93 -18.58 -18.80
N PRO A 198 3.88 -18.03 -19.43
CA PRO A 198 3.95 -17.49 -20.78
C PRO A 198 4.84 -16.24 -20.84
N GLY A 199 4.84 -15.42 -19.77
CA GLY A 199 5.75 -14.29 -19.66
C GLY A 199 7.22 -14.72 -19.66
N LEU A 200 7.56 -15.72 -18.84
CA LEU A 200 8.91 -16.25 -18.76
C LEU A 200 9.31 -16.98 -20.05
N ALA A 201 8.38 -17.71 -20.69
CA ALA A 201 8.60 -18.34 -21.97
C ALA A 201 8.92 -17.32 -23.07
N SER A 202 8.13 -16.24 -23.18
CA SER A 202 8.35 -15.14 -24.11
C SER A 202 9.70 -14.46 -23.91
N MET A 203 10.07 -14.16 -22.66
CA MET A 203 11.39 -13.61 -22.35
C MET A 203 12.51 -14.57 -22.75
N THR A 204 12.37 -15.87 -22.47
CA THR A 204 13.40 -16.85 -22.83
C THR A 204 13.53 -17.07 -24.33
N GLN A 205 12.45 -16.98 -25.10
CA GLN A 205 12.49 -17.05 -26.56
C GLN A 205 13.28 -15.87 -27.17
N ASN A 206 13.13 -14.67 -26.60
CA ASN A 206 13.89 -13.49 -27.05
C ASN A 206 15.37 -13.55 -26.63
N LEU A 207 15.66 -14.15 -25.48
CA LEU A 207 17.02 -14.31 -24.96
C LEU A 207 17.80 -15.45 -25.64
N GLU A 208 17.13 -16.54 -26.01
CA GLU A 208 17.73 -17.72 -26.63
C GLU A 208 18.69 -17.42 -27.80
N PRO A 209 18.35 -16.59 -28.81
CA PRO A 209 19.28 -16.26 -29.88
C PRO A 209 20.53 -15.51 -29.40
N LEU A 210 20.38 -14.61 -28.42
CA LEU A 210 21.50 -13.84 -27.85
C LEU A 210 22.46 -14.75 -27.06
N LEU A 211 21.93 -15.69 -26.29
CA LEU A 211 22.74 -16.63 -25.54
C LEU A 211 23.42 -17.67 -26.44
N LYS A 212 22.76 -18.10 -27.52
CA LYS A 212 23.36 -19.01 -28.52
C LYS A 212 24.53 -18.38 -29.25
N MET A 213 24.48 -17.09 -29.56
CA MET A 213 25.63 -16.37 -30.13
C MET A 213 26.86 -16.41 -29.22
N GLN A 214 26.67 -16.55 -27.91
CA GLN A 214 27.73 -16.55 -26.90
C GLN A 214 28.07 -17.95 -26.34
N GLY A 215 27.38 -19.00 -26.81
CA GLY A 215 27.57 -20.38 -26.36
C GLY A 215 27.06 -20.67 -24.95
N TRP A 216 26.09 -19.91 -24.44
CA TRP A 216 25.64 -19.93 -23.03
C TRP A 216 24.27 -20.59 -22.82
N ASP A 217 23.97 -21.69 -23.52
CA ASP A 217 22.66 -22.37 -23.43
C ASP A 217 22.28 -22.80 -21.99
N TRP A 218 23.28 -23.11 -21.16
CA TRP A 218 23.10 -23.49 -19.74
C TRP A 218 22.56 -22.35 -18.87
N MET A 219 22.67 -21.08 -19.29
CA MET A 219 22.18 -19.95 -18.50
C MET A 219 20.67 -19.76 -18.59
N LEU A 220 20.01 -20.30 -19.62
CA LEU A 220 18.56 -20.16 -19.79
C LEU A 220 17.75 -20.75 -18.60
N PRO A 221 17.98 -22.00 -18.16
CA PRO A 221 17.32 -22.53 -16.95
C PRO A 221 17.74 -21.78 -15.68
N LEU A 222 18.98 -21.29 -15.60
CA LEU A 222 19.46 -20.49 -14.47
C LEU A 222 18.69 -19.17 -14.35
N VAL A 223 18.49 -18.44 -15.46
CA VAL A 223 17.72 -17.20 -15.49
C VAL A 223 16.28 -17.43 -15.05
N LYS A 224 15.64 -18.51 -15.53
CA LYS A 224 14.29 -18.90 -15.09
C LYS A 224 14.23 -19.13 -13.58
N LEU A 225 15.20 -19.84 -13.03
CA LEU A 225 15.30 -20.11 -11.59
C LEU A 225 15.52 -18.82 -10.79
N VAL A 226 16.46 -17.96 -11.21
CA VAL A 226 16.79 -16.69 -10.55
C VAL A 226 15.55 -15.79 -10.49
N ILE A 227 14.77 -15.70 -11.56
CA ILE A 227 13.53 -14.91 -11.58
C ILE A 227 12.51 -15.47 -10.59
N ARG A 228 12.30 -16.79 -10.57
CA ARG A 228 11.37 -17.44 -9.62
C ARG A 228 11.79 -17.22 -8.17
N VAL A 229 13.07 -17.44 -7.85
CA VAL A 229 13.63 -17.19 -6.52
C VAL A 229 13.51 -15.71 -6.15
N GLY A 230 13.84 -14.81 -7.07
CA GLY A 230 13.70 -13.36 -6.87
C GLY A 230 12.27 -12.94 -6.59
N LEU A 231 11.29 -13.53 -7.29
CA LEU A 231 9.88 -13.29 -7.07
C LEU A 231 9.40 -13.82 -5.71
N SER A 232 9.93 -14.97 -5.26
CA SER A 232 9.67 -15.51 -3.92
C SER A 232 10.24 -14.62 -2.81
N VAL A 233 11.47 -14.12 -2.98
CA VAL A 233 12.10 -13.20 -2.03
C VAL A 233 11.33 -11.88 -1.97
N LEU A 234 10.94 -11.33 -3.12
CA LEU A 234 10.09 -10.14 -3.20
C LEU A 234 8.73 -10.38 -2.52
N GLY A 235 8.14 -11.57 -2.73
CA GLY A 235 6.90 -11.97 -2.10
C GLY A 235 7.02 -12.07 -0.57
N SER A 236 8.09 -12.69 -0.07
CA SER A 236 8.41 -12.75 1.37
C SER A 236 8.57 -11.35 1.97
N MET A 237 9.32 -10.47 1.28
CA MET A 237 9.56 -9.10 1.72
C MET A 237 8.25 -8.28 1.77
N LEU A 238 7.43 -8.35 0.72
CA LEU A 238 6.11 -7.71 0.68
C LEU A 238 5.19 -8.26 1.78
N GLY A 239 5.21 -9.58 2.01
CA GLY A 239 4.44 -10.20 3.08
C GLY A 239 4.85 -9.72 4.47
N ALA A 240 6.16 -9.62 4.73
CA ALA A 240 6.69 -9.06 5.98
C ALA A 240 6.23 -7.61 6.18
N PHE A 241 6.33 -6.77 5.14
CA PHE A 241 5.91 -5.38 5.18
C PHE A 241 4.41 -5.20 5.44
N LEU A 242 3.58 -6.12 4.92
CA LEU A 242 2.12 -6.09 5.05
C LEU A 242 1.58 -6.79 6.29
N THR A 243 2.43 -7.48 7.05
CA THR A 243 2.04 -8.20 8.27
C THR A 243 1.42 -7.25 9.29
N PHE A 244 2.17 -6.26 9.77
CA PHE A 244 1.65 -5.29 10.75
C PHE A 244 0.49 -4.45 10.23
N PRO A 245 0.52 -3.92 8.98
CA PRO A 245 -0.65 -3.31 8.37
C PRO A 245 -1.90 -4.21 8.41
N GLY A 246 -1.76 -5.50 8.08
CA GLY A 246 -2.88 -6.44 8.08
C GLY A 246 -3.43 -6.71 9.48
N LEU A 247 -2.55 -6.96 10.46
CA LEU A 247 -2.94 -7.15 11.86
C LEU A 247 -3.69 -5.92 12.42
N ARG A 248 -3.19 -4.72 12.10
CA ARG A 248 -3.80 -3.47 12.54
C ARG A 248 -5.10 -3.16 11.80
N LEU A 249 -5.18 -3.49 10.52
CA LEU A 249 -6.40 -3.36 9.75
C LEU A 249 -7.53 -4.22 10.36
N ALA A 250 -7.22 -5.44 10.79
CA ALA A 250 -8.19 -6.31 11.47
C ALA A 250 -8.73 -5.68 12.76
N GLN A 251 -7.84 -5.13 13.59
CA GLN A 251 -8.21 -4.44 14.82
C GLN A 251 -9.11 -3.22 14.54
N THR A 252 -8.62 -2.31 13.70
CA THR A 252 -9.33 -1.07 13.37
C THR A 252 -10.62 -1.31 12.59
N HIS A 253 -10.74 -2.41 11.85
CA HIS A 253 -11.99 -2.81 11.21
C HIS A 253 -13.04 -3.22 12.23
N ARG A 254 -12.68 -4.09 13.19
CA ARG A 254 -13.59 -4.49 14.27
C ARG A 254 -14.05 -3.27 15.08
N ASP A 255 -13.12 -2.40 15.45
CA ASP A 255 -13.43 -1.18 16.21
C ASP A 255 -14.28 -0.19 15.38
N ALA A 256 -14.06 -0.09 14.06
CA ALA A 256 -14.89 0.76 13.20
C ALA A 256 -16.33 0.23 13.06
N LEU A 257 -16.52 -1.09 13.07
CA LEU A 257 -17.86 -1.70 13.01
C LEU A 257 -18.66 -1.44 14.28
N THR A 258 -18.04 -1.58 15.47
CA THR A 258 -18.70 -1.29 16.75
C THR A 258 -19.05 0.19 16.88
N MET A 259 -18.19 1.09 16.38
CA MET A 259 -18.49 2.52 16.33
C MET A 259 -19.58 2.90 15.31
N SER A 260 -19.91 2.01 14.38
CA SER A 260 -20.86 2.26 13.28
C SER A 260 -22.13 1.42 13.38
N GLU A 261 -22.46 0.89 14.57
CA GLU A 261 -23.64 0.05 14.82
C GLU A 261 -24.95 0.70 14.33
N ASP A 262 -25.06 2.01 14.43
CA ASP A 262 -26.25 2.76 14.02
C ASP A 262 -26.34 3.04 12.50
N ARG A 263 -25.34 2.63 11.70
CA ARG A 263 -25.21 3.02 10.28
C ARG A 263 -25.02 1.79 9.37
N PRO A 264 -26.11 1.13 8.93
CA PRO A 264 -26.02 -0.12 8.18
C PRO A 264 -25.31 0.03 6.83
N MET A 265 -25.49 1.17 6.15
CA MET A 265 -24.79 1.44 4.89
C MET A 265 -23.26 1.54 5.06
N LEU A 266 -22.80 2.15 6.17
CA LEU A 266 -21.38 2.26 6.45
C LEU A 266 -20.79 0.90 6.85
N GLN A 267 -21.53 0.10 7.62
CA GLN A 267 -21.12 -1.28 7.95
C GLN A 267 -20.98 -2.14 6.69
N PHE A 268 -21.94 -2.05 5.76
CA PHE A 268 -21.85 -2.73 4.48
C PHE A 268 -20.57 -2.33 3.72
N LEU A 269 -20.31 -1.03 3.56
CA LEU A 269 -19.10 -0.53 2.91
C LEU A 269 -17.81 -0.98 3.62
N LEU A 270 -17.81 -1.00 4.96
CA LEU A 270 -16.69 -1.49 5.76
C LEU A 270 -16.43 -2.98 5.53
N HIS A 271 -17.47 -3.81 5.50
CA HIS A 271 -17.35 -5.24 5.19
C HIS A 271 -16.87 -5.48 3.76
N THR A 272 -17.44 -4.79 2.78
CA THR A 272 -17.01 -4.88 1.38
C THR A 272 -15.55 -4.45 1.22
N SER A 273 -15.13 -3.39 1.91
CA SER A 273 -13.73 -2.92 1.93
C SER A 273 -12.78 -3.92 2.60
N PHE A 274 -13.20 -4.56 3.69
CA PHE A 274 -12.41 -5.60 4.36
C PHE A 274 -12.25 -6.86 3.49
N LEU A 275 -13.30 -7.24 2.77
CA LEU A 275 -13.31 -8.35 1.82
C LEU A 275 -12.69 -8.00 0.46
N SER A 276 -12.31 -6.75 0.23
CA SER A 276 -11.72 -6.32 -1.05
C SER A 276 -10.55 -7.18 -1.54
N PRO A 277 -9.60 -7.60 -0.67
CA PRO A 277 -8.49 -8.45 -1.12
C PRO A 277 -8.97 -9.82 -1.61
N LEU A 278 -10.06 -10.37 -1.04
CA LEU A 278 -10.63 -11.64 -1.49
C LEU A 278 -11.19 -11.55 -2.90
N PHE A 279 -11.90 -10.46 -3.22
CA PHE A 279 -12.39 -10.21 -4.59
C PHE A 279 -11.23 -10.13 -5.60
N ILE A 280 -10.10 -9.50 -5.21
CA ILE A 280 -8.89 -9.47 -6.04
C ILE A 280 -8.34 -10.88 -6.26
N LEU A 281 -8.27 -11.72 -5.23
CA LEU A 281 -7.78 -13.10 -5.39
C LEU A 281 -8.67 -13.92 -6.34
N TRP A 282 -9.99 -13.75 -6.24
CA TRP A 282 -10.95 -14.45 -7.09
C TRP A 282 -10.84 -14.06 -8.56
N LEU A 283 -10.58 -12.78 -8.86
CA LEU A 283 -10.44 -12.29 -10.24
C LEU A 283 -9.34 -13.00 -11.06
N TRP A 284 -8.33 -13.59 -10.42
CA TRP A 284 -7.24 -14.34 -11.07
C TRP A 284 -7.35 -15.86 -10.90
N ALA A 285 -8.30 -16.35 -10.11
CA ALA A 285 -8.59 -17.77 -10.02
C ALA A 285 -9.49 -18.18 -11.20
N LYS A 286 -8.94 -18.89 -12.21
CA LYS A 286 -9.69 -19.40 -13.38
C LYS A 286 -11.03 -20.04 -13.03
N PRO A 287 -11.11 -20.98 -12.06
CA PRO A 287 -12.37 -21.67 -11.78
C PRO A 287 -13.44 -20.73 -11.23
N ILE A 288 -13.07 -19.63 -10.58
CA ILE A 288 -14.00 -18.70 -9.95
C ILE A 288 -14.36 -17.57 -10.90
N ALA A 289 -13.37 -16.95 -11.55
CA ALA A 289 -13.64 -15.81 -12.42
C ALA A 289 -14.04 -16.25 -13.82
N ARG A 290 -13.15 -16.92 -14.55
CA ARG A 290 -13.43 -17.30 -15.95
C ARG A 290 -14.48 -18.39 -16.04
N ASN A 291 -14.35 -19.51 -15.32
CA ASN A 291 -15.29 -20.63 -15.52
C ASN A 291 -16.71 -20.29 -15.06
N PHE A 292 -16.89 -19.45 -14.02
CA PHE A 292 -18.22 -19.01 -13.59
C PHE A 292 -18.84 -17.99 -14.55
N LEU A 293 -18.05 -17.01 -15.06
CA LEU A 293 -18.55 -15.97 -15.97
C LEU A 293 -18.66 -16.44 -17.43
N TYR A 294 -17.84 -17.40 -17.87
CA TYR A 294 -17.89 -18.01 -19.21
C TYR A 294 -18.83 -19.20 -19.31
N ARG A 295 -19.11 -19.90 -18.21
CA ARG A 295 -19.87 -21.15 -18.21
C ARG A 295 -20.78 -21.22 -16.98
N ALA A 296 -21.65 -20.21 -16.81
CA ALA A 296 -22.74 -20.31 -15.84
C ALA A 296 -23.66 -21.48 -16.27
N PRO A 297 -23.83 -22.53 -15.45
CA PRO A 297 -24.63 -23.70 -15.80
C PRO A 297 -26.12 -23.43 -15.57
N LEU A 298 -26.64 -22.31 -16.08
CA LEU A 298 -28.08 -22.06 -16.12
C LEU A 298 -28.63 -22.59 -17.46
N GLY A 299 -28.98 -23.88 -17.47
CA GLY A 299 -29.86 -24.46 -18.48
C GLY A 299 -29.26 -24.70 -19.86
N GLY A 300 -28.60 -25.86 -20.03
CA GLY A 300 -28.47 -26.58 -21.31
C GLY A 300 -27.67 -25.96 -22.47
N THR A 301 -27.41 -24.65 -22.47
CA THR A 301 -26.66 -23.96 -23.52
C THR A 301 -25.64 -23.00 -22.91
N PRO A 302 -24.34 -23.11 -23.27
CA PRO A 302 -23.33 -22.20 -22.76
C PRO A 302 -23.50 -20.82 -23.42
N PHE A 303 -24.10 -19.87 -22.71
CA PHE A 303 -24.09 -18.46 -23.12
C PHE A 303 -22.73 -17.83 -22.77
N PHE A 304 -22.03 -17.29 -23.78
CA PHE A 304 -20.79 -16.53 -23.58
C PHE A 304 -21.14 -15.10 -23.12
N LEU A 305 -21.05 -14.82 -21.81
CA LEU A 305 -21.47 -13.52 -21.26
C LEU A 305 -20.49 -12.37 -21.58
N LEU A 306 -19.19 -12.65 -21.71
CA LEU A 306 -18.12 -11.67 -21.92
C LEU A 306 -17.03 -12.22 -22.85
N SER A 307 -16.44 -11.37 -23.69
CA SER A 307 -15.22 -11.69 -24.46
C SER A 307 -13.96 -11.61 -23.57
N ASP A 308 -12.86 -12.24 -23.98
CA ASP A 308 -11.58 -12.20 -23.26
C ASP A 308 -11.10 -10.77 -22.98
N SER A 309 -11.23 -9.88 -23.97
CA SER A 309 -10.85 -8.47 -23.84
C SER A 309 -11.78 -7.69 -22.91
N ALA A 310 -13.09 -8.01 -22.91
CA ALA A 310 -14.06 -7.38 -22.02
C ALA A 310 -13.83 -7.81 -20.56
N PHE A 311 -13.50 -9.07 -20.33
CA PHE A 311 -13.17 -9.58 -19.00
C PHE A 311 -11.87 -8.97 -18.45
N ASP A 312 -10.81 -8.87 -19.26
CA ASP A 312 -9.56 -8.22 -18.85
C ASP A 312 -9.77 -6.72 -18.53
N SER A 313 -10.65 -6.03 -19.27
CA SER A 313 -11.04 -4.63 -18.98
C SER A 313 -11.85 -4.52 -17.69
N LEU A 314 -12.80 -5.44 -17.47
CA LEU A 314 -13.60 -5.52 -16.24
C LEU A 314 -12.70 -5.72 -15.02
N ARG A 315 -11.71 -6.63 -15.11
CA ARG A 315 -10.75 -6.89 -14.04
C ARG A 315 -10.04 -5.59 -13.61
N LEU A 316 -9.61 -4.76 -14.56
CA LEU A 316 -8.98 -3.47 -14.27
C LEU A 316 -9.95 -2.49 -13.59
N TRP A 317 -11.17 -2.36 -14.09
CA TRP A 317 -12.17 -1.48 -13.49
C TRP A 317 -12.55 -1.91 -12.07
N VAL A 318 -12.69 -3.21 -11.81
CA VAL A 318 -12.97 -3.72 -10.47
C VAL A 318 -11.82 -3.39 -9.52
N LEU A 319 -10.55 -3.53 -9.94
CA LEU A 319 -9.40 -3.12 -9.11
C LEU A 319 -9.45 -1.64 -8.73
N VAL A 320 -9.72 -0.76 -9.71
CA VAL A 320 -9.85 0.68 -9.47
C VAL A 320 -11.01 0.96 -8.51
N ALA A 321 -12.17 0.33 -8.72
CA ALA A 321 -13.35 0.49 -7.87
C ALA A 321 -13.08 0.04 -6.43
N LEU A 322 -12.42 -1.12 -6.24
CA LEU A 322 -12.02 -1.61 -4.92
C LEU A 322 -11.02 -0.67 -4.24
N CYS A 323 -10.09 -0.08 -5.01
CA CYS A 323 -9.16 0.91 -4.49
C CYS A 323 -9.89 2.18 -4.02
N LEU A 324 -10.82 2.70 -4.82
CA LEU A 324 -11.63 3.87 -4.46
C LEU A 324 -12.53 3.59 -3.25
N LEU A 325 -13.10 2.38 -3.16
CA LEU A 325 -13.88 1.94 -2.00
C LEU A 325 -13.01 2.02 -0.73
N ARG A 326 -11.81 1.44 -0.73
CA ARG A 326 -10.91 1.51 0.43
C ARG A 326 -10.50 2.94 0.78
N LEU A 327 -10.25 3.79 -0.23
CA LEU A 327 -10.02 5.22 0.00
C LEU A 327 -11.21 5.90 0.69
N ALA A 328 -12.45 5.55 0.32
CA ALA A 328 -13.64 6.14 0.91
C ALA A 328 -13.82 5.76 2.39
N VAL A 329 -13.47 4.54 2.78
CA VAL A 329 -13.64 4.04 4.17
C VAL A 329 -12.42 4.29 5.08
N ILE A 330 -11.37 4.95 4.60
CA ILE A 330 -10.16 5.20 5.38
C ILE A 330 -10.42 6.03 6.65
N ARG A 331 -11.28 7.05 6.57
CA ARG A 331 -11.56 7.96 7.69
C ARG A 331 -12.20 7.22 8.88
N PRO A 332 -13.25 6.41 8.68
CA PRO A 332 -13.75 5.50 9.72
C PRO A 332 -12.67 4.65 10.39
N HIS A 333 -11.76 4.05 9.61
CA HIS A 333 -10.66 3.25 10.16
C HIS A 333 -9.67 4.07 10.99
N LEU A 334 -9.32 5.28 10.52
CA LEU A 334 -8.45 6.20 11.27
C LEU A 334 -9.12 6.70 12.56
N GLN A 335 -10.43 6.94 12.52
CA GLN A 335 -11.19 7.35 13.70
C GLN A 335 -11.25 6.23 14.74
N ALA A 336 -11.46 4.98 14.31
CA ALA A 336 -11.40 3.81 15.17
C ALA A 336 -10.02 3.66 15.83
N TYR A 337 -8.94 3.89 15.07
CA TYR A 337 -7.59 3.91 15.64
C TYR A 337 -7.39 5.01 16.70
N LEU A 338 -7.89 6.23 16.47
CA LEU A 338 -7.82 7.30 17.47
C LEU A 338 -8.59 6.95 18.75
N CYS A 339 -9.67 6.17 18.62
CA CYS A 339 -10.47 5.65 19.73
C CYS A 339 -9.77 4.56 20.55
N LEU A 340 -8.69 3.97 20.04
CA LEU A 340 -7.83 3.08 20.80
C LEU A 340 -7.23 3.78 22.04
N ALA A 341 -7.04 5.10 22.01
CA ALA A 341 -6.58 5.85 23.17
C ALA A 341 -7.53 5.73 24.36
N LYS A 342 -8.85 5.83 24.11
CA LYS A 342 -9.88 5.65 25.13
C LYS A 342 -9.90 4.22 25.67
N ALA A 343 -9.91 3.22 24.79
CA ALA A 343 -9.88 1.82 25.18
C ALA A 343 -8.67 1.48 26.06
N ARG A 344 -7.48 2.02 25.74
CA ARG A 344 -6.26 1.82 26.56
C ARG A 344 -6.35 2.44 27.94
N VAL A 345 -7.00 3.60 28.08
CA VAL A 345 -7.22 4.24 29.38
C VAL A 345 -8.26 3.48 30.19
N GLU A 346 -9.33 2.99 29.56
CA GLU A 346 -10.34 2.16 30.21
C GLU A 346 -9.78 0.81 30.67
N GLN A 347 -8.88 0.20 29.90
CA GLN A 347 -8.19 -1.02 30.32
C GLN A 347 -7.33 -0.79 31.56
N LEU A 348 -6.57 0.32 31.59
CA LEU A 348 -5.79 0.69 32.78
C LEU A 348 -6.66 0.88 34.02
N ARG A 349 -7.90 1.35 33.84
CA ARG A 349 -8.87 1.51 34.93
C ARG A 349 -9.33 0.18 35.53
N ARG A 350 -9.19 -0.93 34.82
CA ARG A 350 -9.55 -2.26 35.35
C ARG A 350 -8.46 -2.85 36.23
N GLU A 351 -7.24 -2.31 36.17
CA GLU A 351 -6.11 -2.77 36.97
C GLU A 351 -6.02 -1.97 38.28
N ALA A 352 -5.99 -2.64 39.43
CA ALA A 352 -5.78 -1.96 40.72
C ALA A 352 -4.35 -1.42 40.84
N GLY A 353 -4.19 -0.19 41.31
CA GLY A 353 -2.88 0.41 41.56
C GLY A 353 -2.82 1.93 41.38
N ARG A 354 -1.62 2.49 41.50
CA ARG A 354 -1.33 3.90 41.17
C ARG A 354 -0.43 3.94 39.94
N ILE A 355 -0.64 4.93 39.07
CA ILE A 355 0.19 5.17 37.88
C ILE A 355 0.63 6.63 37.90
N GLU A 356 1.81 6.89 37.36
CA GLU A 356 2.25 8.25 37.09
C GLU A 356 1.37 8.90 36.01
N ALA A 357 0.88 10.10 36.30
CA ALA A 357 0.15 10.96 35.37
C ALA A 357 0.84 11.03 33.99
N CYS A 358 2.16 11.18 33.99
CA CYS A 358 2.99 11.22 32.78
C CYS A 358 2.88 9.94 31.94
N GLU A 359 2.68 8.77 32.54
CA GLU A 359 2.53 7.51 31.81
C GLU A 359 1.17 7.42 31.11
N ILE A 360 0.09 7.83 31.78
CA ILE A 360 -1.26 7.91 31.19
C ILE A 360 -1.24 8.88 29.99
N GLN A 361 -0.66 10.05 30.19
CA GLN A 361 -0.48 11.05 29.15
C GLN A 361 0.35 10.52 27.97
N ARG A 362 1.50 9.88 28.23
CA ARG A 362 2.33 9.26 27.18
C ARG A 362 1.58 8.19 26.39
N ARG A 363 0.70 7.41 27.02
CA ARG A 363 -0.08 6.36 26.32
C ARG A 363 -1.10 6.98 25.36
N VAL A 364 -1.78 8.05 25.76
CA VAL A 364 -2.72 8.79 24.88
C VAL A 364 -1.97 9.50 23.76
N VAL A 365 -0.90 10.22 24.08
CA VAL A 365 -0.07 10.94 23.09
C VAL A 365 0.58 9.99 22.08
N ARG A 366 1.01 8.79 22.51
CA ARG A 366 1.60 7.81 21.60
C ARG A 366 0.61 7.37 20.51
N VAL A 367 -0.66 7.12 20.85
CA VAL A 367 -1.68 6.78 19.84
C VAL A 367 -1.80 7.91 18.83
N TYR A 368 -1.86 9.15 19.32
CA TYR A 368 -1.94 10.32 18.46
C TYR A 368 -0.71 10.49 17.55
N CYS A 369 0.51 10.48 18.09
CA CYS A 369 1.74 10.68 17.32
C CYS A 369 2.01 9.62 16.25
N TYR A 370 1.39 8.43 16.36
CA TYR A 370 1.51 7.34 15.39
C TYR A 370 0.41 7.35 14.32
N LEU A 371 -0.54 8.30 14.33
CA LEU A 371 -1.65 8.36 13.39
C LEU A 371 -1.20 8.37 11.91
N THR A 372 -0.20 9.16 11.58
CA THR A 372 0.41 9.23 10.24
C THR A 372 1.00 7.89 9.80
N VAL A 373 1.68 7.18 10.71
CA VAL A 373 2.22 5.84 10.44
C VAL A 373 1.08 4.86 10.14
N VAL A 374 -0.01 4.91 10.89
CA VAL A 374 -1.20 4.08 10.61
C VAL A 374 -1.83 4.44 9.28
N SER A 375 -1.95 5.72 8.97
CA SER A 375 -2.48 6.17 7.68
C SER A 375 -1.61 5.68 6.52
N LEU A 376 -0.28 5.71 6.66
CA LEU A 376 0.64 5.13 5.66
C LEU A 376 0.43 3.63 5.50
N GLN A 377 0.25 2.89 6.58
CA GLN A 377 0.04 1.43 6.52
C GLN A 377 -1.24 1.04 5.78
N TYR A 378 -2.27 1.89 5.86
CA TYR A 378 -3.50 1.71 5.10
C TYR A 378 -3.33 2.13 3.64
N LEU A 379 -2.75 3.31 3.38
CA LEU A 379 -2.65 3.91 2.05
C LEU A 379 -1.57 3.29 1.16
N THR A 380 -0.42 2.92 1.70
CA THR A 380 0.73 2.42 0.90
C THR A 380 0.38 1.18 0.07
N PRO A 381 -0.23 0.10 0.62
CA PRO A 381 -0.61 -1.04 -0.21
C PRO A 381 -1.67 -0.69 -1.25
N LEU A 382 -2.57 0.23 -0.92
CA LEU A 382 -3.61 0.71 -1.82
C LEU A 382 -3.03 1.50 -3.00
N ILE A 383 -2.09 2.41 -2.73
CA ILE A 383 -1.34 3.17 -3.73
C ILE A 383 -0.50 2.21 -4.60
N LEU A 384 0.16 1.23 -3.98
CA LEU A 384 0.92 0.20 -4.70
C LEU A 384 0.02 -0.58 -5.67
N THR A 385 -1.11 -1.13 -5.19
CA THR A 385 -2.05 -1.88 -6.03
C THR A 385 -2.62 -1.04 -7.16
N LEU A 386 -2.99 0.22 -6.89
CA LEU A 386 -3.50 1.14 -7.91
C LEU A 386 -2.44 1.38 -9.00
N ASN A 387 -1.21 1.77 -8.63
CA ASN A 387 -0.16 2.05 -9.61
C ASN A 387 0.28 0.79 -10.38
N CYS A 388 0.33 -0.38 -9.73
CA CYS A 388 0.54 -1.64 -10.43
C CYS A 388 -0.59 -1.92 -11.42
N THR A 389 -1.84 -1.57 -11.12
CA THR A 389 -2.99 -1.73 -12.03
C THR A 389 -2.87 -0.81 -13.25
N LEU A 390 -2.49 0.46 -13.06
CA LEU A 390 -2.25 1.41 -14.15
C LEU A 390 -1.10 0.97 -15.06
N LEU A 391 -0.01 0.46 -14.47
CA LEU A 391 1.09 -0.14 -15.22
C LEU A 391 0.67 -1.42 -15.93
N LEU A 392 -0.14 -2.27 -15.29
CA LEU A 392 -0.63 -3.51 -15.88
C LEU A 392 -1.47 -3.21 -17.13
N LYS A 393 -2.27 -2.14 -17.09
CA LYS A 393 -2.99 -1.66 -18.27
C LYS A 393 -2.03 -1.24 -19.39
N THR A 394 -1.08 -0.38 -19.06
CA THR A 394 -0.22 0.30 -20.05
C THR A 394 0.85 -0.61 -20.65
N LEU A 395 1.51 -1.40 -19.81
CA LEU A 395 2.62 -2.29 -20.20
C LEU A 395 2.14 -3.69 -20.58
N GLY A 396 1.01 -4.13 -20.00
CA GLY A 396 0.42 -5.45 -20.29
C GLY A 396 -0.48 -5.48 -21.52
N GLY A 397 -0.66 -4.35 -22.22
CA GLY A 397 -1.44 -4.26 -23.46
C GLY A 397 -2.95 -4.38 -23.26
N TYR A 398 -3.46 -4.10 -22.05
CA TYR A 398 -4.89 -4.10 -21.80
C TYR A 398 -5.54 -2.77 -22.20
N SER A 399 -6.86 -2.81 -22.41
CA SER A 399 -7.67 -1.63 -22.68
C SER A 399 -8.66 -1.38 -21.54
N TRP A 400 -9.22 -0.17 -21.47
CA TRP A 400 -10.34 0.14 -20.57
C TRP A 400 -11.71 -0.28 -21.15
N GLY A 401 -11.75 -0.84 -22.37
CA GLY A 401 -12.98 -1.28 -23.04
C GLY A 401 -13.77 -0.19 -23.79
N LEU A 402 -13.30 1.06 -23.80
CA LEU A 402 -13.97 2.23 -24.43
C LEU A 402 -13.44 2.60 -25.83
N GLY A 403 -12.67 1.73 -26.47
CA GLY A 403 -12.10 1.95 -27.81
C GLY A 403 -11.10 0.86 -28.20
N PRO A 404 -10.65 0.81 -29.48
CA PRO A 404 -9.66 -0.18 -29.92
C PRO A 404 -8.41 -0.07 -29.05
N ALA A 405 -7.87 -1.23 -28.65
CA ALA A 405 -6.63 -1.30 -27.90
C ALA A 405 -5.56 -0.49 -28.64
N LEU A 406 -5.06 0.57 -28.00
CA LEU A 406 -4.00 1.37 -28.60
C LEU A 406 -2.81 0.44 -28.89
N PRO A 407 -2.23 0.50 -30.09
CA PRO A 407 -0.99 -0.22 -30.37
C PRO A 407 0.06 0.20 -29.33
N LEU A 408 0.83 -0.78 -28.84
CA LEU A 408 1.95 -0.57 -27.93
C LEU A 408 2.74 0.68 -28.36
N SER A 409 2.89 1.65 -27.45
CA SER A 409 3.79 2.79 -27.67
C SER A 409 5.15 2.24 -28.12
N PRO A 410 5.78 2.86 -29.13
CA PRO A 410 7.02 2.36 -29.74
C PRO A 410 8.22 2.70 -28.86
N VAL A 411 8.22 2.27 -27.59
CA VAL A 411 9.46 2.24 -26.80
C VAL A 411 10.40 1.16 -27.37
N LEU A 412 9.84 0.18 -28.10
CA LEU A 412 10.59 -0.98 -28.61
C LEU A 412 10.72 -1.02 -30.14
N THR A 413 9.84 -0.35 -30.89
CA THR A 413 9.87 -0.35 -32.37
C THR A 413 10.58 0.85 -32.97
N ALA A 414 10.80 1.94 -32.23
CA ALA A 414 11.49 3.14 -32.74
C ALA A 414 12.98 2.91 -33.07
N ALA A 415 13.55 1.77 -32.69
CA ALA A 415 14.92 1.39 -33.02
C ALA A 415 15.06 0.62 -34.36
N GLN A 416 13.97 0.30 -35.05
CA GLN A 416 14.04 -0.52 -36.28
C GLN A 416 14.05 0.28 -37.60
N ASP A 417 13.56 1.53 -37.65
CA ASP A 417 13.38 2.26 -38.91
C ASP A 417 13.91 3.71 -38.87
N GLY A 418 15.20 3.88 -38.63
CA GLY A 418 15.93 5.12 -38.89
C GLY A 418 16.79 4.98 -40.16
N PRO A 419 16.71 5.90 -41.16
CA PRO A 419 17.60 5.88 -42.31
C PRO A 419 19.04 6.06 -41.83
N MET A 420 19.87 5.06 -42.09
CA MET A 420 21.27 4.97 -41.68
C MET A 420 22.07 6.11 -42.34
N GLY A 421 22.30 7.19 -41.60
CA GLY A 421 23.20 8.27 -41.97
C GLY A 421 24.65 7.92 -41.62
N PRO A 422 25.65 8.25 -42.45
CA PRO A 422 27.03 7.82 -42.23
C PRO A 422 27.72 8.68 -41.16
N LYS A 423 27.60 8.24 -39.90
CA LYS A 423 28.47 8.45 -38.71
C LYS A 423 27.60 8.45 -37.45
N GLU A 424 27.19 7.27 -36.99
CA GLU A 424 26.63 7.12 -35.64
C GLU A 424 27.74 6.65 -34.70
N ASP A 425 27.92 7.37 -33.59
CA ASP A 425 28.96 7.11 -32.59
C ASP A 425 28.76 5.72 -31.97
N GLU A 426 29.85 4.99 -31.69
CA GLU A 426 29.84 3.66 -31.04
C GLU A 426 28.98 3.64 -29.75
N ALA A 427 28.86 4.78 -29.08
CA ALA A 427 27.99 4.98 -27.92
C ALA A 427 26.49 4.85 -28.25
N GLN A 428 26.01 5.38 -29.39
CA GLN A 428 24.62 5.24 -29.82
C GLN A 428 24.31 3.81 -30.24
N GLN A 429 25.26 3.12 -30.86
CA GLN A 429 25.10 1.71 -31.21
C GLN A 429 25.10 0.79 -29.98
N ALA A 430 25.96 1.05 -28.99
CA ALA A 430 25.94 0.35 -27.70
C ALA A 430 24.64 0.61 -26.94
N VAL A 431 24.14 1.86 -26.93
CA VAL A 431 22.85 2.21 -26.32
C VAL A 431 21.69 1.53 -27.04
N ALA A 432 21.70 1.46 -28.37
CA ALA A 432 20.68 0.77 -29.15
C ALA A 432 20.68 -0.75 -28.89
N GLN A 433 21.86 -1.37 -28.78
CA GLN A 433 22.01 -2.78 -28.42
C GLN A 433 21.53 -3.06 -26.98
N ILE A 434 21.91 -2.23 -26.01
CA ILE A 434 21.46 -2.36 -24.62
C ILE A 434 19.95 -2.15 -24.53
N THR A 435 19.40 -1.18 -25.24
CA THR A 435 17.96 -0.88 -25.25
C THR A 435 17.17 -2.00 -25.94
N GLY A 436 17.69 -2.54 -27.04
CA GLY A 436 17.10 -3.69 -27.74
C GLY A 436 17.14 -4.97 -26.88
N ALA A 437 18.25 -5.22 -26.20
CA ALA A 437 18.39 -6.35 -25.27
C ALA A 437 17.46 -6.21 -24.05
N LEU A 438 17.40 -5.01 -23.45
CA LEU A 438 16.50 -4.71 -22.34
C LEU A 438 15.03 -4.83 -22.75
N GLY A 439 14.72 -4.41 -23.98
CA GLY A 439 13.41 -4.55 -24.59
C GLY A 439 13.00 -5.98 -24.91
N GLY A 440 13.97 -6.82 -25.32
CA GLY A 440 13.79 -8.26 -25.49
C GLY A 440 13.52 -9.00 -24.17
N VAL A 441 14.08 -8.50 -23.06
CA VAL A 441 13.87 -9.06 -21.70
C VAL A 441 12.56 -8.58 -21.09
N LEU A 442 12.24 -7.29 -21.19
CA LEU A 442 11.03 -6.69 -20.63
C LEU A 442 9.84 -6.82 -21.58
N THR A 443 9.51 -8.06 -21.96
CA THR A 443 8.37 -8.30 -22.85
C THR A 443 7.06 -7.90 -22.18
N PRO A 444 6.05 -7.43 -22.94
CA PRO A 444 4.72 -7.11 -22.41
C PRO A 444 4.10 -8.28 -21.63
N PHE A 445 4.29 -9.51 -22.10
CA PHE A 445 3.82 -10.72 -21.42
C PHE A 445 4.54 -10.96 -20.09
N PHE A 446 5.85 -10.71 -20.02
CA PHE A 446 6.62 -10.84 -18.79
C PHE A 446 6.21 -9.77 -17.76
N LEU A 447 6.06 -8.52 -18.19
CA LEU A 447 5.59 -7.42 -17.34
C LEU A 447 4.16 -7.65 -16.85
N ARG A 448 3.27 -8.17 -17.70
CA ARG A 448 1.91 -8.61 -17.32
C ARG A 448 1.97 -9.64 -16.19
N GLY A 449 2.84 -10.64 -16.30
CA GLY A 449 3.06 -11.67 -15.28
C GLY A 449 3.52 -11.11 -13.94
N ILE A 450 4.56 -10.27 -13.96
CA ILE A 450 5.11 -9.65 -12.73
C ILE A 450 4.08 -8.74 -12.06
N LEU A 451 3.42 -7.86 -12.81
CA LEU A 451 2.46 -6.90 -12.26
C LEU A 451 1.21 -7.61 -11.73
N ALA A 452 0.71 -8.63 -12.43
CA ALA A 452 -0.37 -9.50 -11.95
C ALA A 452 0.02 -10.21 -10.65
N PHE A 453 1.23 -10.79 -10.58
CA PHE A 453 1.75 -11.38 -9.35
C PHE A 453 1.80 -10.36 -8.22
N LEU A 454 2.33 -9.15 -8.44
CA LEU A 454 2.42 -8.13 -7.40
C LEU A 454 1.05 -7.70 -6.86
N ILE A 455 0.06 -7.51 -7.74
CA ILE A 455 -1.32 -7.16 -7.36
C ILE A 455 -1.94 -8.30 -6.55
N TRP A 456 -1.90 -9.51 -7.08
CA TRP A 456 -2.49 -10.69 -6.46
C TRP A 456 -1.83 -11.03 -5.12
N TRP A 457 -0.50 -11.00 -5.08
CA TRP A 457 0.29 -11.29 -3.88
C TRP A 457 0.09 -10.24 -2.78
N THR A 458 0.04 -8.95 -3.14
CA THR A 458 -0.30 -7.88 -2.19
C THR A 458 -1.66 -8.13 -1.54
N ALA A 459 -2.66 -8.52 -2.33
CA ALA A 459 -3.99 -8.87 -1.81
C ALA A 459 -3.95 -10.13 -0.92
N ALA A 460 -3.20 -11.17 -1.32
CA ALA A 460 -3.04 -12.40 -0.54
C ALA A 460 -2.42 -12.11 0.83
N CYS A 461 -1.33 -11.34 0.88
CA CYS A 461 -0.69 -10.94 2.12
C CYS A 461 -1.64 -10.14 3.01
N GLN A 462 -2.36 -9.16 2.46
CA GLN A 462 -3.32 -8.38 3.23
C GLN A 462 -4.44 -9.25 3.80
N LEU A 463 -4.98 -10.20 3.03
CA LEU A 463 -6.01 -11.12 3.49
C LEU A 463 -5.49 -12.02 4.60
N LEU A 464 -4.37 -12.70 4.37
CA LEU A 464 -3.81 -13.65 5.35
C LEU A 464 -3.43 -12.95 6.66
N SER A 465 -2.77 -11.80 6.59
CA SER A 465 -2.39 -11.04 7.79
C SER A 465 -3.61 -10.45 8.52
N SER A 466 -4.66 -10.04 7.80
CA SER A 466 -5.89 -9.54 8.44
C SER A 466 -6.74 -10.65 9.05
N LEU A 467 -6.84 -11.82 8.41
CA LEU A 467 -7.51 -12.99 8.98
C LEU A 467 -6.80 -13.49 10.23
N PHE A 468 -5.46 -13.58 10.19
CA PHE A 468 -4.67 -13.89 11.39
C PHE A 468 -4.88 -12.83 12.48
N GLY A 469 -4.93 -11.55 12.10
CA GLY A 469 -5.24 -10.45 13.01
C GLY A 469 -6.59 -10.62 13.68
N LEU A 470 -7.65 -10.95 12.94
CA LEU A 470 -8.97 -11.21 13.52
C LEU A 470 -8.94 -12.38 14.49
N TYR A 471 -8.32 -13.49 14.11
CA TYR A 471 -8.19 -14.67 14.97
C TYR A 471 -7.45 -14.33 16.28
N PHE A 472 -6.32 -13.62 16.18
CA PHE A 472 -5.52 -13.20 17.33
C PHE A 472 -6.31 -12.30 18.28
N HIS A 473 -7.00 -11.28 17.77
CA HIS A 473 -7.77 -10.35 18.61
C HIS A 473 -9.05 -10.99 19.18
N GLN A 474 -9.59 -12.04 18.57
CA GLN A 474 -10.75 -12.75 19.11
C GLN A 474 -10.36 -13.71 20.24
N HIS A 475 -9.25 -14.43 20.12
CA HIS A 475 -8.91 -15.52 21.03
C HIS A 475 -7.85 -15.16 22.08
N LEU A 476 -6.91 -14.26 21.78
CA LEU A 476 -5.77 -13.96 22.66
C LEU A 476 -5.88 -12.60 23.36
N ALA A 477 -6.68 -11.67 22.83
CA ALA A 477 -6.95 -10.38 23.49
C ALA A 477 -8.28 -10.37 24.29
N GLY A 478 -9.08 -11.43 24.16
CA GLY A 478 -10.33 -11.63 24.90
C GLY A 478 -10.21 -12.51 26.15
N SER A 479 -9.03 -13.11 26.38
CA SER A 479 -8.63 -13.73 27.67
C SER A 479 -7.80 -12.74 28.47
#